data_AF-A0A349WC13-F1
#
_entry.id   AF-A0A349WC13-F1
#
_cell.length_a   1.000
_cell.length_b   1.000
_cell.length_c   1.000
_cell.angle_alpha   90.00
_cell.angle_beta   90.00
_cell.angle_gamma   90.00
#
_symmetry.space_group_name_H-M   'P 1'
#
loop_
_entity.id
_entity.type
_entity.pdbx_description
1 polymer ?
#
loop_
_entity_poly.entity_id
_entity_poly.type
_entity_poly.pdbx_seq_one_letter_code
_entity_poly.pdbx_strand_id
1 'polypeptide(L)'
;MLGVRAGRVLEPLRAEVFGVARFEEHGRHLGASHDAGKASLGRGTFYPRLQSNIRALRAAYRYLFDAPHDEHAISPAAEWLFDNFHLIESQLKEIRAGLSPRYYRSLPVLQSAPLVGLPRVYGVAWSFVAHTDSAFDESLLVHFLNAYQQTCELSQGELWALPTTLRVVLIENLRRLAERLASHKAAQELASLCAARCEALTPETLDAACAVMEERGVAPVFLAHLAQSMAGRRAPAGGVPVPPLLPVQQWLQTAVPDLVALQTRQQINQAADQLSMGNAVTALRLIGAADWSDIISQTSLVLRTMLQSPVFAAEDEVTRNTTLHGIERLSARSGQGEAAVAQALLALMSGAFGDGALAGHWLQGAGRAPLEHALGVQGRATDALNLWRSAVDGSRVPLYLGALLVGSLGLLAWLTAPLWAAQAEGSVGASAIVGLALVTALLCLPVSEIVVAVVNRLIGESLRPTYMPRYLLPTGIPASARVVVAIPALLGSTGTIDRLV
;
A
#
# COMPACT_ATOMS: atom_id res chain seq x y z
N MET A 1 8.89 5.16 31.24
CA MET A 1 8.19 6.19 30.44
C MET A 1 8.70 7.62 30.70
N LEU A 2 9.40 7.89 31.81
CA LEU A 2 9.94 9.22 32.16
C LEU A 2 11.43 9.41 31.87
N GLY A 3 12.09 8.44 31.21
CA GLY A 3 13.53 8.51 30.96
C GLY A 3 13.87 9.61 29.95
N VAL A 4 14.79 10.51 30.30
CA VAL A 4 15.26 11.64 29.48
C VAL A 4 15.74 11.20 28.08
N ARG A 5 16.31 9.99 27.98
CA ARG A 5 16.76 9.40 26.70
C ARG A 5 15.63 9.15 25.69
N ALA A 6 14.36 9.18 26.11
CA ALA A 6 13.21 9.00 25.24
C ALA A 6 12.75 10.30 24.53
N GLY A 7 13.39 11.46 24.81
CA GLY A 7 13.06 12.75 24.19
C GLY A 7 11.77 13.37 24.74
N ARG A 8 11.18 14.37 24.07
CA ARG A 8 9.86 14.92 24.44
C ARG A 8 8.74 14.00 23.97
N VAL A 9 7.65 13.88 24.74
CA VAL A 9 6.44 13.16 24.30
C VAL A 9 5.91 13.84 23.04
N LEU A 10 5.69 13.04 22.00
CA LEU A 10 5.17 13.54 20.74
C LEU A 10 3.68 13.87 20.88
N GLU A 11 3.29 15.06 20.43
CA GLU A 11 1.89 15.46 20.38
C GLU A 11 1.09 14.53 19.46
N PRO A 12 -0.21 14.31 19.76
CA PRO A 12 -1.13 13.65 18.86
C PRO A 12 -1.14 14.33 17.48
N LEU A 13 -1.46 13.54 16.49
CA LEU A 13 -1.61 13.97 15.11
C LEU A 13 -2.98 14.66 14.96
N ARG A 14 -3.06 15.89 15.45
CA ARG A 14 -4.29 16.67 15.54
C ARG A 14 -4.03 18.12 15.10
N ALA A 15 -4.85 18.61 14.19
CA ALA A 15 -4.86 19.98 13.72
C ALA A 15 -6.30 20.56 13.80
N GLU A 16 -6.50 21.78 13.30
CA GLU A 16 -7.84 22.36 13.20
C GLU A 16 -8.72 21.47 12.32
N VAL A 17 -9.91 21.10 12.83
CA VAL A 17 -10.85 20.25 12.09
C VAL A 17 -11.51 21.08 11.00
N PHE A 18 -11.49 20.57 9.77
CA PHE A 18 -12.02 21.26 8.61
C PHE A 18 -13.39 20.71 8.20
N GLY A 19 -14.30 21.60 7.79
CA GLY A 19 -15.47 21.22 7.01
C GLY A 19 -15.11 21.02 5.53
N VAL A 20 -16.06 20.54 4.72
CA VAL A 20 -15.83 20.14 3.31
C VAL A 20 -15.12 21.22 2.48
N ALA A 21 -15.61 22.47 2.49
CA ALA A 21 -15.04 23.55 1.68
C ALA A 21 -13.58 23.87 2.05
N ARG A 22 -13.26 23.89 3.36
CA ARG A 22 -11.88 24.08 3.84
C ARG A 22 -11.01 22.87 3.52
N PHE A 23 -11.56 21.66 3.55
CA PHE A 23 -10.85 20.45 3.15
C PHE A 23 -10.47 20.46 1.66
N GLU A 24 -11.35 20.94 0.79
CA GLU A 24 -11.05 21.08 -0.64
C GLU A 24 -9.98 22.16 -0.90
N GLU A 25 -10.09 23.32 -0.25
CA GLU A 25 -9.06 24.36 -0.32
C GLU A 25 -7.71 23.84 0.15
N HIS A 26 -7.70 23.16 1.30
CA HIS A 26 -6.50 22.53 1.85
C HIS A 26 -5.93 21.46 0.91
N GLY A 27 -6.79 20.64 0.28
CA GLY A 27 -6.39 19.65 -0.73
C GLY A 27 -5.65 20.30 -1.90
N ARG A 28 -6.22 21.35 -2.49
CA ARG A 28 -5.57 22.14 -3.56
C ARG A 28 -4.23 22.71 -3.12
N HIS A 29 -4.19 23.33 -1.94
CA HIS A 29 -2.96 23.93 -1.42
C HIS A 29 -1.88 22.87 -1.16
N LEU A 30 -2.25 21.73 -0.59
CA LEU A 30 -1.36 20.61 -0.33
C LEU A 30 -0.77 20.06 -1.64
N GLY A 31 -1.62 19.84 -2.65
CA GLY A 31 -1.18 19.37 -3.96
C GLY A 31 -0.20 20.32 -4.64
N ALA A 32 -0.46 21.63 -4.58
CA ALA A 32 0.46 22.65 -5.10
C ALA A 32 1.80 22.70 -4.34
N SER A 33 1.81 22.38 -3.05
CA SER A 33 3.01 22.40 -2.21
C SER A 33 3.86 21.12 -2.27
N HIS A 34 3.27 19.99 -2.67
CA HIS A 34 3.93 18.70 -2.70
C HIS A 34 4.88 18.58 -3.88
N ASP A 35 6.18 18.72 -3.62
CA ASP A 35 7.23 18.28 -4.51
C ASP A 35 7.53 16.79 -4.25
N ALA A 36 7.22 15.94 -5.23
CA ALA A 36 7.50 14.52 -5.20
C ALA A 36 8.24 14.06 -6.45
N GLY A 37 9.20 13.16 -6.24
CA GLY A 37 10.03 12.62 -7.31
C GLY A 37 10.39 11.16 -7.07
N LYS A 38 11.29 10.63 -7.90
CA LYS A 38 11.78 9.26 -7.74
C LYS A 38 12.57 9.13 -6.43
N ALA A 39 12.36 8.02 -5.72
CA ALA A 39 13.15 7.72 -4.54
C ALA A 39 14.64 7.63 -4.87
N SER A 40 15.45 8.44 -4.18
CA SER A 40 16.91 8.30 -4.24
C SER A 40 17.34 7.01 -3.54
N LEU A 41 18.27 6.27 -4.14
CA LEU A 41 18.86 5.06 -3.56
C LEU A 41 19.38 5.35 -2.13
N GLY A 42 18.92 4.57 -1.16
CA GLY A 42 19.44 4.61 0.22
C GLY A 42 18.76 5.60 1.19
N ARG A 43 17.79 6.42 0.77
CA ARG A 43 17.01 7.26 1.72
C ARG A 43 15.96 6.43 2.46
N GLY A 44 15.74 6.83 3.72
CA GLY A 44 15.08 6.06 4.78
C GLY A 44 13.80 5.34 4.34
N THR A 45 13.65 4.10 4.80
CA THR A 45 12.52 3.26 4.43
C THR A 45 11.31 3.55 5.32
N PHE A 46 10.13 3.50 4.71
CA PHE A 46 8.81 3.54 5.37
C PHE A 46 8.66 2.49 6.50
N TYR A 47 9.37 1.36 6.40
CA TYR A 47 9.22 0.17 7.25
C TYR A 47 9.85 0.29 8.66
N PRO A 48 11.10 0.74 8.83
CA PRO A 48 11.68 0.99 10.15
C PRO A 48 10.84 1.90 11.03
N ARG A 49 10.23 2.95 10.45
CA ARG A 49 9.33 3.86 11.17
C ARG A 49 8.10 3.11 11.69
N LEU A 50 7.44 2.33 10.84
CA LEU A 50 6.30 1.50 11.25
C LEU A 50 6.68 0.49 12.36
N GLN A 51 7.80 -0.21 12.24
CA GLN A 51 8.23 -1.16 13.26
C GLN A 51 8.58 -0.49 14.59
N SER A 52 9.18 0.71 14.54
CA SER A 52 9.40 1.54 15.73
C SER A 52 8.06 1.93 16.37
N ASN A 53 7.09 2.36 15.55
CA ASN A 53 5.76 2.76 16.02
C ASN A 53 5.04 1.60 16.73
N ILE A 54 5.05 0.41 16.14
CA ILE A 54 4.43 -0.79 16.74
C ILE A 54 5.09 -1.16 18.07
N ARG A 55 6.43 -1.12 18.14
CA ARG A 55 7.16 -1.43 19.38
C ARG A 55 6.84 -0.42 20.49
N ALA A 56 6.80 0.86 20.17
CA ALA A 56 6.47 1.92 21.11
C ALA A 56 5.01 1.81 21.61
N LEU A 57 4.06 1.53 20.70
CA LEU A 57 2.66 1.31 21.06
C LEU A 57 2.49 0.15 22.04
N ARG A 58 3.11 -1.01 21.75
CA ARG A 58 3.08 -2.18 22.66
C ARG A 58 3.78 -1.91 23.99
N ALA A 59 4.87 -1.13 23.99
CA ALA A 59 5.55 -0.77 25.23
C ALA A 59 4.67 0.15 26.11
N ALA A 60 3.99 1.13 25.50
CA ALA A 60 3.05 2.00 26.19
C ALA A 60 1.85 1.22 26.75
N TYR A 61 1.27 0.31 25.95
CA TYR A 61 0.18 -0.57 26.38
C TYR A 61 0.57 -1.40 27.61
N ARG A 62 1.71 -2.11 27.57
CA ARG A 62 2.18 -2.92 28.70
C ARG A 62 2.42 -2.08 29.96
N TYR A 63 2.95 -0.86 29.81
CA TYR A 63 3.12 0.04 30.95
C TYR A 63 1.79 0.44 31.59
N LEU A 64 0.75 0.66 30.77
CA LEU A 64 -0.58 1.04 31.24
C LEU A 64 -1.29 -0.10 31.97
N PHE A 65 -1.14 -1.35 31.54
CA PHE A 65 -2.01 -2.46 31.98
C PHE A 65 -1.33 -3.67 32.61
N ASP A 66 -0.03 -3.95 32.36
CA ASP A 66 0.60 -5.19 32.87
C ASP A 66 1.13 -5.07 34.31
N ALA A 67 1.31 -3.86 34.84
CA ALA A 67 1.77 -3.69 36.22
C ALA A 67 0.59 -3.80 37.22
N PRO A 68 0.81 -4.31 38.44
CA PRO A 68 -0.21 -4.39 39.48
C PRO A 68 -0.53 -2.96 39.95
N HIS A 69 -1.74 -2.48 39.68
CA HIS A 69 -2.16 -1.12 40.01
C HIS A 69 -3.52 -1.11 40.71
N ASP A 70 -3.78 -0.04 41.46
CA ASP A 70 -5.11 0.30 41.98
C ASP A 70 -6.15 0.35 40.86
N GLU A 71 -7.29 -0.31 41.06
CA GLU A 71 -8.42 -0.39 40.11
C GLU A 71 -9.03 0.99 39.75
N HIS A 72 -8.64 2.07 40.43
CA HIS A 72 -9.33 3.37 40.40
C HIS A 72 -8.66 4.46 39.54
N ALA A 73 -7.63 4.16 38.73
CA ALA A 73 -6.82 5.17 38.04
C ALA A 73 -6.64 4.98 36.52
N ILE A 74 -7.56 4.29 35.84
CA ILE A 74 -7.53 4.16 34.37
C ILE A 74 -8.26 5.35 33.74
N SER A 75 -7.57 6.14 32.91
CA SER A 75 -8.21 7.23 32.16
C SER A 75 -9.17 6.66 31.09
N PRO A 76 -10.27 7.35 30.73
CA PRO A 76 -11.21 6.88 29.70
C PRO A 76 -10.55 6.56 28.35
N ALA A 77 -9.53 7.32 27.94
CA ALA A 77 -8.78 7.04 26.72
C ALA A 77 -7.96 5.73 26.81
N ALA A 78 -7.44 5.40 28.00
CA ALA A 78 -6.74 4.15 28.25
C ALA A 78 -7.71 2.96 28.26
N GLU A 79 -8.89 3.11 28.84
CA GLU A 79 -9.96 2.10 28.76
C GLU A 79 -10.31 1.77 27.30
N TRP A 80 -10.49 2.81 26.47
CA TRP A 80 -10.73 2.63 25.03
C TRP A 80 -9.61 1.85 24.33
N LEU A 81 -8.34 2.15 24.67
CA LEU A 81 -7.18 1.42 24.16
C LEU A 81 -7.17 -0.04 24.64
N PHE A 82 -7.52 -0.29 25.90
CA PHE A 82 -7.58 -1.63 26.50
C PHE A 82 -8.61 -2.50 25.78
N ASP A 83 -9.85 -2.02 25.71
CA ASP A 83 -10.97 -2.75 25.13
C ASP A 83 -10.73 -3.11 23.67
N ASN A 84 -10.01 -2.24 22.94
CA ASN A 84 -9.84 -2.36 21.50
C ASN A 84 -8.44 -2.82 21.07
N PHE A 85 -7.55 -3.19 22.00
CA PHE A 85 -6.17 -3.55 21.64
C PHE A 85 -6.09 -4.79 20.73
N HIS A 86 -6.98 -5.76 20.94
CA HIS A 86 -7.08 -6.96 20.11
C HIS A 86 -7.34 -6.62 18.63
N LEU A 87 -8.11 -5.57 18.37
CA LEU A 87 -8.39 -5.09 17.03
C LEU A 87 -7.19 -4.35 16.44
N ILE A 88 -6.52 -3.53 17.23
CA ILE A 88 -5.30 -2.87 16.77
C ILE A 88 -4.28 -3.95 16.33
N GLU A 89 -4.13 -5.03 17.09
CA GLU A 89 -3.27 -6.16 16.72
C GLU A 89 -3.73 -6.88 15.44
N SER A 90 -5.03 -7.01 15.18
CA SER A 90 -5.51 -7.58 13.90
C SER A 90 -5.17 -6.67 12.72
N GLN A 91 -5.36 -5.35 12.87
CA GLN A 91 -5.03 -4.34 11.87
C GLN A 91 -3.53 -4.30 11.57
N LEU A 92 -2.66 -4.51 12.58
CA LEU A 92 -1.23 -4.62 12.35
C LEU A 92 -0.84 -5.80 11.45
N LYS A 93 -1.58 -6.91 11.48
CA LYS A 93 -1.35 -8.05 10.58
C LYS A 93 -1.75 -7.70 9.15
N GLU A 94 -2.90 -7.05 8.96
CA GLU A 94 -3.36 -6.58 7.65
C GLU A 94 -2.37 -5.59 7.02
N ILE A 95 -1.89 -4.63 7.81
CA ILE A 95 -0.87 -3.67 7.35
C ILE A 95 0.39 -4.40 6.87
N ARG A 96 0.88 -5.38 7.63
CA ARG A 96 2.07 -6.15 7.22
C ARG A 96 1.84 -6.95 5.94
N ALA A 97 0.64 -7.48 5.74
CA ALA A 97 0.29 -8.21 4.53
C ALA A 97 0.15 -7.27 3.31
N GLY A 98 -0.44 -6.10 3.48
CA GLY A 98 -0.64 -5.11 2.40
C GLY A 98 0.60 -4.29 2.03
N LEU A 99 1.60 -4.20 2.92
CA LEU A 99 2.82 -3.44 2.68
C LEU A 99 3.88 -4.27 1.93
N SER A 100 3.77 -4.35 0.60
CA SER A 100 4.85 -4.88 -0.25
C SER A 100 6.03 -3.91 -0.39
N PRO A 101 7.27 -4.28 0.02
CA PRO A 101 8.42 -3.36 -0.04
C PRO A 101 8.78 -2.92 -1.45
N ARG A 102 8.51 -3.76 -2.45
CA ARG A 102 8.78 -3.44 -3.86
C ARG A 102 7.81 -2.36 -4.35
N TYR A 103 6.54 -2.50 -4.01
CA TYR A 103 5.49 -1.56 -4.39
C TYR A 103 5.69 -0.18 -3.76
N TYR A 104 5.93 -0.09 -2.45
CA TYR A 104 6.14 1.20 -1.79
C TYR A 104 7.46 1.89 -2.19
N ARG A 105 8.45 1.14 -2.71
CA ARG A 105 9.70 1.71 -3.23
C ARG A 105 9.55 2.30 -4.63
N SER A 106 8.56 1.88 -5.41
CA SER A 106 8.30 2.46 -6.73
C SER A 106 7.44 3.72 -6.68
N LEU A 107 6.78 4.01 -5.55
CA LEU A 107 5.96 5.21 -5.38
C LEU A 107 6.81 6.49 -5.35
N PRO A 108 6.27 7.62 -5.86
CA PRO A 108 6.89 8.93 -5.70
C PRO A 108 7.09 9.28 -4.22
N VAL A 109 8.23 9.86 -3.87
CA VAL A 109 8.57 10.28 -2.50
C VAL A 109 8.68 11.78 -2.39
N LEU A 110 8.31 12.31 -1.22
CA LEU A 110 8.40 13.74 -0.91
C LEU A 110 9.85 14.19 -0.81
N GLN A 111 10.15 15.34 -1.43
CA GLN A 111 11.49 15.94 -1.47
C GLN A 111 11.69 17.03 -0.41
N SER A 112 10.60 17.50 0.19
CA SER A 112 10.58 18.60 1.16
C SER A 112 10.34 18.12 2.59
N ALA A 113 10.96 18.79 3.55
CA ALA A 113 10.68 18.59 4.98
C ALA A 113 9.20 18.92 5.28
N PRO A 114 8.58 18.33 6.33
CA PRO A 114 9.16 17.44 7.34
C PRO A 114 9.10 15.93 6.99
N LEU A 115 8.49 15.57 5.86
CA LEU A 115 8.21 14.18 5.47
C LEU A 115 9.14 13.65 4.37
N VAL A 116 10.33 14.24 4.26
CA VAL A 116 11.35 13.89 3.25
C VAL A 116 11.60 12.38 3.20
N GLY A 117 11.60 11.82 1.98
CA GLY A 117 11.88 10.41 1.73
C GLY A 117 10.71 9.46 2.01
N LEU A 118 9.59 9.95 2.53
CA LEU A 118 8.36 9.15 2.63
C LEU A 118 7.55 9.21 1.32
N PRO A 119 6.78 8.16 0.98
CA PRO A 119 5.88 8.19 -0.17
C PRO A 119 4.94 9.40 -0.09
N ARG A 120 4.68 10.07 -1.22
CA ARG A 120 3.77 11.23 -1.28
C ARG A 120 2.39 10.93 -0.73
N VAL A 121 1.86 9.73 -1.00
CA VAL A 121 0.60 9.24 -0.44
C VAL A 121 0.59 9.25 1.11
N TYR A 122 1.74 9.12 1.77
CA TYR A 122 1.83 9.28 3.23
C TYR A 122 1.57 10.72 3.67
N GLY A 123 2.08 11.72 2.94
CA GLY A 123 1.77 13.13 3.22
C GLY A 123 0.27 13.43 3.03
N VAL A 124 -0.34 12.87 1.99
CA VAL A 124 -1.79 12.95 1.75
C VAL A 124 -2.58 12.36 2.92
N ALA A 125 -2.25 11.12 3.31
CA ALA A 125 -2.90 10.43 4.44
C ALA A 125 -2.68 11.15 5.78
N TRP A 126 -1.46 11.65 6.01
CA TRP A 126 -1.09 12.40 7.22
C TRP A 126 -1.93 13.66 7.37
N SER A 127 -2.04 14.43 6.29
CA SER A 127 -2.85 15.65 6.24
C SER A 127 -4.33 15.37 6.49
N PHE A 128 -4.88 14.33 5.86
CA PHE A 128 -6.27 13.93 6.06
C PHE A 128 -6.54 13.60 7.54
N VAL A 129 -5.73 12.70 8.12
CA VAL A 129 -5.87 12.28 9.53
C VAL A 129 -5.72 13.45 10.51
N ALA A 130 -4.81 14.40 10.24
CA ALA A 130 -4.60 15.57 11.09
C ALA A 130 -5.84 16.45 11.19
N HIS A 131 -6.48 16.72 10.05
CA HIS A 131 -7.60 17.65 9.91
C HIS A 131 -8.98 17.00 10.08
N THR A 132 -9.04 15.69 10.26
CA THR A 132 -10.25 14.97 10.72
C THR A 132 -10.17 14.51 12.17
N ASP A 133 -9.09 14.81 12.89
CA ASP A 133 -8.78 14.23 14.20
C ASP A 133 -8.93 12.69 14.19
N SER A 134 -8.37 12.06 13.17
CA SER A 134 -8.44 10.62 12.89
C SER A 134 -9.83 10.06 12.60
N ALA A 135 -10.88 10.89 12.48
CA ALA A 135 -12.17 10.41 11.99
C ALA A 135 -12.07 10.06 10.50
N PHE A 136 -12.82 9.04 10.08
CA PHE A 136 -12.85 8.61 8.68
C PHE A 136 -14.24 8.79 8.11
N ASP A 137 -14.31 9.57 7.04
CA ASP A 137 -15.51 9.82 6.24
C ASP A 137 -15.09 9.65 4.76
N GLU A 138 -15.73 8.71 4.08
CA GLU A 138 -15.44 8.37 2.69
C GLU A 138 -15.75 9.53 1.74
N SER A 139 -16.86 10.22 1.96
CA SER A 139 -17.27 11.35 1.13
C SER A 139 -16.28 12.50 1.24
N LEU A 140 -15.85 12.81 2.47
CA LEU A 140 -14.86 13.85 2.72
C LEU A 140 -13.51 13.50 2.10
N LEU A 141 -13.11 12.22 2.16
CA LEU A 141 -11.90 11.74 1.51
C LEU A 141 -11.95 11.93 -0.01
N VAL A 142 -13.08 11.59 -0.65
CA VAL A 142 -13.28 11.78 -2.09
C VAL A 142 -13.18 13.27 -2.46
N HIS A 143 -13.84 14.16 -1.72
CA HIS A 143 -13.74 15.61 -1.92
C HIS A 143 -12.29 16.10 -1.81
N PHE A 144 -11.60 15.70 -0.76
CA PHE A 144 -10.19 16.06 -0.51
C PHE A 144 -9.26 15.59 -1.63
N LEU A 145 -9.36 14.32 -2.04
CA LEU A 145 -8.52 13.74 -3.10
C LEU A 145 -8.80 14.36 -4.46
N ASN A 146 -10.06 14.67 -4.77
CA ASN A 146 -10.43 15.37 -6.00
C ASN A 146 -9.86 16.79 -6.02
N ALA A 147 -9.96 17.52 -4.92
CA ALA A 147 -9.39 18.86 -4.84
C ALA A 147 -7.86 18.86 -4.90
N TYR A 148 -7.20 17.89 -4.25
CA TYR A 148 -5.77 17.68 -4.37
C TYR A 148 -5.31 17.48 -5.82
N GLN A 149 -6.01 16.59 -6.54
CA GLN A 149 -5.66 16.25 -7.92
C GLN A 149 -5.92 17.35 -8.95
N GLN A 150 -6.59 18.45 -8.57
CA GLN A 150 -6.69 19.64 -9.42
C GLN A 150 -5.32 20.33 -9.63
N THR A 151 -4.40 20.13 -8.70
CA THR A 151 -3.06 20.77 -8.74
C THR A 151 -1.94 19.76 -8.95
N CYS A 152 -2.12 18.51 -8.49
CA CYS A 152 -1.08 17.49 -8.54
C CYS A 152 -1.68 16.10 -8.74
N GLU A 153 -1.44 15.49 -9.91
CA GLU A 153 -1.95 14.16 -10.26
C GLU A 153 -1.37 13.08 -9.34
N LEU A 154 -2.26 12.22 -8.79
CA LEU A 154 -1.89 11.00 -8.08
C LEU A 154 -1.95 9.82 -9.06
N SER A 155 -0.92 8.98 -9.05
CA SER A 155 -0.93 7.78 -9.87
C SER A 155 -1.93 6.75 -9.34
N GLN A 156 -2.33 5.82 -10.19
CA GLN A 156 -3.17 4.70 -9.78
C GLN A 156 -2.48 3.86 -8.69
N GLY A 157 -1.15 3.72 -8.78
CA GLY A 157 -0.33 3.12 -7.74
C GLY A 157 -0.42 3.87 -6.40
N GLU A 158 -0.47 5.20 -6.37
CA GLU A 158 -0.60 5.93 -5.12
C GLU A 158 -2.00 5.83 -4.52
N LEU A 159 -3.05 5.89 -5.35
CA LEU A 159 -4.43 5.74 -4.89
C LEU A 159 -4.67 4.36 -4.25
N TRP A 160 -4.16 3.28 -4.84
CA TRP A 160 -4.24 1.93 -4.27
C TRP A 160 -3.34 1.72 -3.04
N ALA A 161 -2.32 2.56 -2.83
CA ALA A 161 -1.50 2.54 -1.62
C ALA A 161 -2.18 3.26 -0.43
N LEU A 162 -3.15 4.13 -0.69
CA LEU A 162 -3.81 4.95 0.31
C LEU A 162 -4.49 4.16 1.46
N PRO A 163 -5.20 3.04 1.24
CA PRO A 163 -5.87 2.29 2.31
C PRO A 163 -4.91 1.81 3.38
N THR A 164 -3.78 1.24 2.96
CA THR A 164 -2.76 0.73 3.87
C THR A 164 -1.97 1.90 4.49
N THR A 165 -1.76 2.97 3.73
CA THR A 165 -1.07 4.17 4.22
C THR A 165 -1.85 4.89 5.32
N LEU A 166 -3.18 5.04 5.16
CA LEU A 166 -4.06 5.60 6.20
C LEU A 166 -3.98 4.77 7.48
N ARG A 167 -4.05 3.44 7.39
CA ARG A 167 -3.87 2.56 8.56
C ARG A 167 -2.53 2.79 9.25
N VAL A 168 -1.43 2.96 8.49
CA VAL A 168 -0.10 3.23 9.06
C VAL A 168 -0.06 4.57 9.79
N VAL A 169 -0.66 5.62 9.22
CA VAL A 169 -0.75 6.94 9.84
C VAL A 169 -1.60 6.88 11.13
N LEU A 170 -2.73 6.18 11.10
CA LEU A 170 -3.57 5.97 12.29
C LEU A 170 -2.81 5.20 13.38
N ILE A 171 -2.07 4.14 13.06
CA ILE A 171 -1.21 3.44 14.02
C ILE A 171 -0.13 4.36 14.59
N GLU A 172 0.44 5.26 13.78
CA GLU A 172 1.36 6.27 14.30
C GLU A 172 0.69 7.23 15.28
N ASN A 173 -0.55 7.64 15.02
CA ASN A 173 -1.30 8.47 15.95
C ASN A 173 -1.69 7.72 17.23
N LEU A 174 -2.15 6.48 17.12
CA LEU A 174 -2.43 5.59 18.26
C LEU A 174 -1.18 5.42 19.13
N ARG A 175 0.01 5.27 18.53
CA ARG A 175 1.28 5.26 19.25
C ARG A 175 1.54 6.57 19.99
N ARG A 176 1.33 7.73 19.37
CA ARG A 176 1.50 9.06 20.00
C ARG A 176 0.59 9.19 21.23
N LEU A 177 -0.70 8.85 21.05
CA LEU A 177 -1.70 8.86 22.12
C LEU A 177 -1.34 7.90 23.25
N ALA A 178 -0.99 6.64 22.94
CA ALA A 178 -0.62 5.66 23.95
C ALA A 178 0.64 6.06 24.73
N GLU A 179 1.68 6.56 24.06
CA GLU A 179 2.90 7.05 24.73
C GLU A 179 2.61 8.23 25.65
N ARG A 180 1.72 9.14 25.21
CA ARG A 180 1.25 10.28 26.00
C ARG A 180 0.48 9.83 27.23
N LEU A 181 -0.47 8.90 27.09
CA LEU A 181 -1.20 8.31 28.23
C LEU A 181 -0.26 7.62 29.22
N ALA A 182 0.68 6.83 28.73
CA ALA A 182 1.66 6.15 29.57
C ALA A 182 2.58 7.15 30.31
N SER A 183 2.94 8.26 29.67
CA SER A 183 3.75 9.33 30.29
C SER A 183 2.94 10.14 31.31
N HIS A 184 1.65 10.40 31.05
CA HIS A 184 0.74 11.02 32.01
C HIS A 184 0.56 10.16 33.25
N LYS A 185 0.33 8.85 33.09
CA LYS A 185 0.23 7.89 34.20
C LYS A 185 1.51 7.88 35.04
N ALA A 186 2.67 7.82 34.38
CA ALA A 186 3.96 7.85 35.09
C ALA A 186 4.15 9.16 35.88
N ALA A 187 3.73 10.31 35.33
CA ALA A 187 3.76 11.59 36.02
C ALA A 187 2.81 11.61 37.24
N GLN A 188 1.63 11.00 37.12
CA GLN A 188 0.68 10.84 38.24
C GLN A 188 1.25 9.94 39.35
N GLU A 189 1.88 8.83 38.99
CA GLU A 189 2.55 7.92 39.95
C GLU A 189 3.70 8.60 40.68
N LEU A 190 4.51 9.41 39.97
CA LEU A 190 5.54 10.21 40.62
C LEU A 190 4.94 11.26 41.56
N ALA A 191 3.88 11.93 41.14
CA ALA A 191 3.16 12.91 41.96
C ALA A 191 2.54 12.26 43.22
N SER A 192 1.96 11.07 43.11
CA SER A 192 1.39 10.35 44.25
C SER A 192 2.47 9.89 45.23
N LEU A 193 3.63 9.44 44.73
CA LEU A 193 4.81 9.14 45.54
C LEU A 193 5.35 10.39 46.25
N CYS A 194 5.41 11.53 45.55
CA CYS A 194 5.82 12.80 46.14
C CYS A 194 4.84 13.25 47.24
N ALA A 195 3.54 13.13 47.01
CA ALA A 195 2.52 13.42 48.02
C ALA A 195 2.61 12.47 49.23
N ALA A 196 2.91 11.18 49.00
CA ALA A 196 3.07 10.20 50.07
C ALA A 196 4.32 10.43 50.93
N ARG A 197 5.38 11.02 50.35
CA ARG A 197 6.66 11.29 51.01
C ARG A 197 6.89 12.78 51.24
N CYS A 198 5.83 13.59 51.29
CA CYS A 198 5.92 15.05 51.35
C CYS A 198 6.70 15.57 52.56
N GLU A 199 6.72 14.84 53.67
CA GLU A 199 7.48 15.19 54.88
C GLU A 199 9.00 15.03 54.72
N ALA A 200 9.46 14.19 53.78
CA ALA A 200 10.87 13.87 53.57
C ALA A 200 11.46 14.58 52.33
N LEU A 201 10.66 15.35 51.60
CA LEU A 201 11.05 16.00 50.34
C LEU A 201 11.46 17.46 50.57
N THR A 202 12.53 17.88 49.89
CA THR A 202 12.95 19.28 49.84
C THR A 202 12.44 19.95 48.56
N PRO A 203 12.27 21.29 48.54
CA PRO A 203 11.95 22.02 47.31
C PRO A 203 12.90 21.70 46.15
N GLU A 204 14.20 21.57 46.43
CA GLU A 204 15.22 21.20 45.42
C GLU A 204 14.93 19.85 44.76
N THR A 205 14.46 18.85 45.51
CA THR A 205 14.08 17.55 44.94
C THR A 205 12.82 17.64 44.09
N LEU A 206 11.88 18.54 44.42
CA LEU A 206 10.68 18.78 43.63
C LEU A 206 10.99 19.58 42.36
N ASP A 207 11.91 20.55 42.42
CA ASP A 207 12.43 21.26 41.26
C ASP A 207 13.13 20.29 40.29
N ALA A 208 13.97 19.40 40.81
CA ALA A 208 14.61 18.36 40.00
C ALA A 208 13.59 17.42 39.35
N ALA A 209 12.57 17.00 40.10
CA ALA A 209 11.49 16.18 39.56
C ALA A 209 10.68 16.93 38.48
N CYS A 210 10.37 18.21 38.72
CA CYS A 210 9.64 19.06 37.80
C CYS A 210 10.43 19.26 36.49
N ALA A 211 11.73 19.54 36.58
CA ALA A 211 12.62 19.69 35.42
C ALA A 211 12.61 18.43 34.52
N VAL A 212 12.67 17.23 35.10
CA VAL A 212 12.55 15.97 34.33
C VAL A 212 11.18 15.86 33.65
N MET A 213 10.11 16.34 34.29
CA MET A 213 8.76 16.34 33.69
C MET A 213 8.62 17.40 32.60
N GLU A 214 9.29 18.55 32.71
CA GLU A 214 9.33 19.60 31.68
C GLU A 214 10.04 19.11 30.42
N GLU A 215 11.16 18.42 30.55
CA GLU A 215 11.88 17.80 29.43
C GLU A 215 10.99 16.79 28.66
N ARG A 216 10.18 16.01 29.40
CA ARG A 216 9.21 15.09 28.80
C ARG A 216 7.95 15.77 28.28
N GLY A 217 7.65 17.00 28.73
CA GLY A 217 6.44 17.74 28.39
C GLY A 217 5.19 17.35 29.20
N VAL A 218 5.36 16.75 30.38
CA VAL A 218 4.27 16.27 31.26
C VAL A 218 4.22 16.96 32.63
N ALA A 219 5.02 18.03 32.83
CA ALA A 219 5.02 18.83 34.06
C ALA A 219 3.62 19.33 34.49
N PRO A 220 2.75 19.82 33.58
CA PRO A 220 1.39 20.22 33.94
C PRO A 220 0.58 19.11 34.63
N VAL A 221 0.73 17.86 34.16
CA VAL A 221 0.01 16.70 34.71
C VAL A 221 0.56 16.31 36.07
N PHE A 222 1.89 16.33 36.23
CA PHE A 222 2.55 16.10 37.51
C PHE A 222 2.10 17.13 38.56
N LEU A 223 2.18 18.42 38.22
CA LEU A 223 1.85 19.52 39.14
C LEU A 223 0.37 19.50 39.54
N ALA A 224 -0.55 19.33 38.58
CA ALA A 224 -1.98 19.26 38.86
C ALA A 224 -2.34 18.08 39.77
N HIS A 225 -1.75 16.90 39.50
CA HIS A 225 -2.02 15.70 40.30
C HIS A 225 -1.39 15.77 41.69
N LEU A 226 -0.19 16.36 41.81
CA LEU A 226 0.47 16.60 43.08
C LEU A 226 -0.36 17.56 43.95
N ALA A 227 -0.83 18.67 43.37
CA ALA A 227 -1.71 19.61 44.06
C ALA A 227 -3.02 18.94 44.52
N GLN A 228 -3.64 18.11 43.67
CA GLN A 228 -4.86 17.37 44.02
C GLN A 228 -4.63 16.37 45.16
N SER A 229 -3.54 15.60 45.10
CA SER A 229 -3.18 14.61 46.11
C SER A 229 -2.83 15.25 47.46
N MET A 230 -2.24 16.43 47.44
CA MET A 230 -1.94 17.21 48.65
C MET A 230 -3.19 17.86 49.24
N ALA A 231 -4.13 18.33 48.41
CA ALA A 231 -5.40 18.89 48.87
C ALA A 231 -6.27 17.84 49.59
N GLY A 232 -6.27 16.59 49.11
CA GLY A 232 -6.99 15.48 49.76
C GLY A 232 -6.41 15.02 51.10
N ARG A 233 -5.17 15.41 51.44
CA ARG A 233 -4.46 15.05 52.67
C ARG A 233 -4.55 16.11 53.78
N ARG A 234 -5.41 17.13 53.63
CA ARG A 234 -5.62 18.14 54.67
C ARG A 234 -6.09 17.47 55.96
N ALA A 235 -5.41 17.78 57.07
CA ALA A 235 -5.66 17.16 58.37
C ALA A 235 -7.15 17.25 58.77
N PRO A 236 -7.73 16.19 59.38
CA PRO A 236 -9.07 16.26 59.93
C PRO A 236 -9.16 17.42 60.92
N ALA A 237 -10.25 18.17 60.84
CA ALA A 237 -10.55 19.31 61.70
C ALA A 237 -10.73 18.84 63.16
N GLY A 238 -9.63 18.59 63.87
CA GLY A 238 -9.66 18.13 65.25
C GLY A 238 -8.41 17.36 65.67
N GLY A 239 -7.39 18.08 66.13
CA GLY A 239 -6.39 17.54 67.05
C GLY A 239 -5.01 17.22 66.47
N VAL A 240 -4.00 17.87 67.05
CA VAL A 240 -2.54 17.81 66.82
C VAL A 240 -2.01 18.72 65.69
N PRO A 241 -1.13 19.69 65.99
CA PRO A 241 -0.44 20.47 64.97
C PRO A 241 0.62 19.59 64.31
N VAL A 242 0.43 19.24 63.04
CA VAL A 242 1.45 18.62 62.19
C VAL A 242 2.11 19.70 61.33
N PRO A 243 3.40 20.05 61.54
CA PRO A 243 4.27 20.59 60.49
C PRO A 243 5.30 19.51 60.06
N PRO A 244 5.69 19.40 58.76
CA PRO A 244 5.95 20.51 57.84
C PRO A 244 5.38 20.24 56.43
N LEU A 245 4.07 20.34 56.23
CA LEU A 245 3.52 20.41 54.86
C LEU A 245 3.82 21.77 54.19
N LEU A 246 4.32 22.74 54.95
CA LEU A 246 4.54 24.13 54.53
C LEU A 246 5.51 24.26 53.33
N PRO A 247 6.71 23.64 53.31
CA PRO A 247 7.68 23.87 52.23
C PRO A 247 7.16 23.39 50.88
N VAL A 248 6.56 22.20 50.83
CA VAL A 248 5.98 21.63 49.60
C VAL A 248 4.73 22.40 49.17
N GLN A 249 3.89 22.84 50.11
CA GLN A 249 2.72 23.66 49.79
C GLN A 249 3.11 25.06 49.28
N GLN A 250 4.10 25.71 49.87
CA GLN A 250 4.64 27.00 49.41
C GLN A 250 5.30 26.89 48.04
N TRP A 251 6.07 25.81 47.83
CA TRP A 251 6.63 25.48 46.53
C TRP A 251 5.52 25.30 45.47
N LEU A 252 4.47 24.52 45.78
CA LEU A 252 3.33 24.32 44.89
C LEU A 252 2.58 25.61 44.56
N GLN A 253 2.40 26.52 45.52
CA GLN A 253 1.77 27.83 45.29
C GLN A 253 2.62 28.71 44.35
N THR A 254 3.94 28.57 44.41
CA THR A 254 4.87 29.28 43.53
C THR A 254 4.89 28.65 42.13
N ALA A 255 4.89 27.32 42.05
CA ALA A 255 4.93 26.57 40.80
C ALA A 255 3.59 26.57 40.04
N VAL A 256 2.46 26.64 40.75
CA VAL A 256 1.10 26.63 40.19
C VAL A 256 0.27 27.76 40.79
N PRO A 257 0.42 29.00 40.27
CA PRO A 257 -0.34 30.15 40.79
C PRO A 257 -1.85 30.03 40.51
N ASP A 258 -2.26 29.34 39.44
CA ASP A 258 -3.66 29.06 39.11
C ASP A 258 -3.91 27.57 38.90
N LEU A 259 -4.29 26.88 39.98
CA LEU A 259 -4.60 25.44 39.97
C LEU A 259 -5.87 25.13 39.15
N VAL A 260 -6.87 26.02 39.16
CA VAL A 260 -8.15 25.78 38.51
C VAL A 260 -7.96 25.80 37.00
N ALA A 261 -7.27 26.81 36.46
CA ALA A 261 -6.96 26.86 35.04
C ALA A 261 -6.14 25.65 34.58
N LEU A 262 -5.18 25.19 35.39
CA LEU A 262 -4.38 24.00 35.09
C LEU A 262 -5.23 22.73 35.03
N GLN A 263 -6.13 22.53 36.01
CA GLN A 263 -7.04 21.39 36.05
C GLN A 263 -8.04 21.40 34.89
N THR A 264 -8.65 22.54 34.58
CA THR A 264 -9.55 22.68 33.42
C THR A 264 -8.84 22.36 32.12
N ARG A 265 -7.60 22.86 31.93
CA ARG A 265 -6.79 22.53 30.74
C ARG A 265 -6.52 21.04 30.64
N GLN A 266 -6.21 20.38 31.75
CA GLN A 266 -5.96 18.94 31.79
C GLN A 266 -7.22 18.14 31.41
N GLN A 267 -8.40 18.49 31.93
CA GLN A 267 -9.66 17.83 31.60
C GLN A 267 -10.00 17.97 30.12
N ILE A 268 -9.83 19.17 29.55
CA ILE A 268 -10.03 19.41 28.10
C ILE A 268 -9.10 18.51 27.28
N ASN A 269 -7.81 18.44 27.65
CA ASN A 269 -6.84 17.59 26.95
C ASN A 269 -7.19 16.10 27.05
N GLN A 270 -7.64 15.63 28.23
CA GLN A 270 -8.07 14.24 28.43
C GLN A 270 -9.29 13.88 27.58
N ALA A 271 -10.30 14.77 27.54
CA ALA A 271 -11.48 14.58 26.70
C ALA A 271 -11.11 14.52 25.21
N ALA A 272 -10.21 15.39 24.77
CA ALA A 272 -9.74 15.40 23.39
C ALA A 272 -8.94 14.13 23.05
N ASP A 273 -8.06 13.67 23.95
CA ASP A 273 -7.29 12.42 23.76
C ASP A 273 -8.21 11.19 23.72
N GLN A 274 -9.27 11.17 24.52
CA GLN A 274 -10.31 10.13 24.47
C GLN A 274 -11.03 10.11 23.12
N LEU A 275 -11.44 11.28 22.61
CA LEU A 275 -12.11 11.39 21.32
C LEU A 275 -11.21 10.89 20.18
N SER A 276 -9.96 11.34 20.11
CA SER A 276 -9.04 10.91 19.05
C SER A 276 -8.69 9.43 19.13
N MET A 277 -8.60 8.87 20.34
CA MET A 277 -8.39 7.43 20.54
C MET A 277 -9.56 6.64 19.94
N GLY A 278 -10.80 7.04 20.25
CA GLY A 278 -12.00 6.43 19.69
C GLY A 278 -12.13 6.59 18.18
N ASN A 279 -11.86 7.80 17.66
CA ASN A 279 -11.87 8.09 16.23
C ASN A 279 -10.85 7.23 15.48
N ALA A 280 -9.60 7.16 15.96
CA ALA A 280 -8.54 6.44 15.28
C ALA A 280 -8.81 4.93 15.18
N VAL A 281 -9.36 4.31 16.23
CA VAL A 281 -9.72 2.90 16.18
C VAL A 281 -10.96 2.66 15.31
N THR A 282 -11.97 3.52 15.41
CA THR A 282 -13.16 3.44 14.55
C THR A 282 -12.77 3.59 13.08
N ALA A 283 -11.90 4.53 12.76
CA ALA A 283 -11.37 4.73 11.41
C ALA A 283 -10.62 3.50 10.89
N LEU A 284 -9.84 2.80 11.71
CA LEU A 284 -9.21 1.54 11.30
C LEU A 284 -10.24 0.49 10.85
N ARG A 285 -11.37 0.38 11.56
CA ARG A 285 -12.49 -0.50 11.16
C ARG A 285 -13.11 -0.07 9.85
N LEU A 286 -13.45 1.22 9.74
CA LEU A 286 -14.13 1.78 8.58
C LEU A 286 -13.26 1.65 7.32
N ILE A 287 -11.96 1.94 7.41
CA ILE A 287 -10.99 1.75 6.31
C ILE A 287 -10.90 0.27 5.89
N GLY A 288 -11.09 -0.67 6.82
CA GLY A 288 -11.18 -2.10 6.51
C GLY A 288 -12.44 -2.52 5.76
N ALA A 289 -13.56 -1.85 6.03
CA ALA A 289 -14.87 -2.16 5.47
C ALA A 289 -15.24 -1.33 4.23
N ALA A 290 -14.53 -0.23 3.96
CA ALA A 290 -14.81 0.68 2.85
C ALA A 290 -14.68 0.02 1.48
N ASP A 291 -15.56 0.41 0.54
CA ASP A 291 -15.46 0.01 -0.86
C ASP A 291 -14.38 0.86 -1.57
N TRP A 292 -13.14 0.41 -1.47
CA TRP A 292 -12.01 1.08 -2.09
C TRP A 292 -12.09 1.10 -3.62
N SER A 293 -12.79 0.14 -4.24
CA SER A 293 -13.00 0.15 -5.69
C SER A 293 -13.84 1.36 -6.09
N ASP A 294 -14.92 1.62 -5.34
CA ASP A 294 -15.77 2.78 -5.56
C ASP A 294 -15.04 4.10 -5.28
N ILE A 295 -14.38 4.24 -4.12
CA ILE A 295 -13.60 5.46 -3.77
C ILE A 295 -12.54 5.77 -4.84
N ILE A 296 -11.80 4.75 -5.31
CA ILE A 296 -10.78 4.93 -6.34
C ILE A 296 -11.42 5.24 -7.69
N SER A 297 -12.59 4.68 -8.01
CA SER A 297 -13.29 5.02 -9.25
C SER A 297 -13.72 6.48 -9.31
N GLN A 298 -14.13 7.03 -8.17
CA GLN A 298 -14.55 8.42 -8.05
C GLN A 298 -13.38 9.40 -8.04
N THR A 299 -12.17 8.96 -7.67
CA THR A 299 -11.00 9.84 -7.49
C THR A 299 -9.94 9.68 -8.59
N SER A 300 -9.80 8.51 -9.21
CA SER A 300 -8.82 8.24 -10.25
C SER A 300 -9.14 9.01 -11.53
N LEU A 301 -8.26 9.93 -11.91
CA LEU A 301 -8.35 10.63 -13.19
C LEU A 301 -8.24 9.67 -14.39
N VAL A 302 -7.39 8.65 -14.28
CA VAL A 302 -7.20 7.61 -15.30
C VAL A 302 -8.49 6.81 -15.48
N LEU A 303 -9.07 6.29 -14.39
CA LEU A 303 -10.26 5.45 -14.50
C LEU A 303 -11.46 6.25 -15.02
N ARG A 304 -11.69 7.47 -14.52
CA ARG A 304 -12.76 8.34 -15.03
C ARG A 304 -12.62 8.65 -16.51
N THR A 305 -11.39 8.86 -16.98
CA THR A 305 -11.11 9.07 -18.41
C THR A 305 -11.45 7.81 -19.19
N MET A 306 -10.92 6.65 -18.80
CA MET A 306 -11.13 5.40 -19.54
C MET A 306 -12.59 4.93 -19.52
N LEU A 307 -13.34 5.20 -18.45
CA LEU A 307 -14.78 4.89 -18.35
C LEU A 307 -15.65 5.67 -19.34
N GLN A 308 -15.14 6.72 -19.99
CA GLN A 308 -15.82 7.38 -21.10
C GLN A 308 -15.88 6.48 -22.36
N SER A 309 -15.00 5.48 -22.46
CA SER A 309 -15.08 4.47 -23.52
C SER A 309 -16.13 3.42 -23.17
N PRO A 310 -17.16 3.21 -24.02
CA PRO A 310 -18.17 2.18 -23.79
C PRO A 310 -17.57 0.77 -23.81
N VAL A 311 -16.49 0.57 -24.56
CA VAL A 311 -15.77 -0.72 -24.64
C VAL A 311 -15.12 -1.02 -23.30
N PHE A 312 -14.30 -0.09 -22.78
CA PHE A 312 -13.64 -0.25 -21.49
C PHE A 312 -14.66 -0.38 -20.34
N ALA A 313 -15.75 0.39 -20.39
CA ALA A 313 -16.83 0.30 -19.40
C ALA A 313 -17.62 -1.02 -19.45
N ALA A 314 -17.55 -1.78 -20.55
CA ALA A 314 -18.15 -3.10 -20.67
C ALA A 314 -17.17 -4.23 -20.31
N GLU A 315 -15.86 -3.98 -20.32
CA GLU A 315 -14.81 -4.96 -19.99
C GLU A 315 -14.92 -5.46 -18.54
N ASP A 316 -14.44 -6.68 -18.30
CA ASP A 316 -14.30 -7.23 -16.96
C ASP A 316 -13.12 -6.60 -16.20
N GLU A 317 -13.10 -6.78 -14.88
CA GLU A 317 -12.12 -6.14 -14.00
C GLU A 317 -10.67 -6.52 -14.35
N VAL A 318 -10.43 -7.78 -14.73
CA VAL A 318 -9.09 -8.28 -15.09
C VAL A 318 -8.58 -7.59 -16.36
N THR A 319 -9.45 -7.44 -17.37
CA THR A 319 -9.12 -6.74 -18.61
C THR A 319 -8.86 -5.26 -18.36
N ARG A 320 -9.71 -4.59 -17.57
CA ARG A 320 -9.51 -3.19 -17.19
C ARG A 320 -8.18 -3.00 -16.46
N ASN A 321 -7.87 -3.87 -15.51
CA ASN A 321 -6.61 -3.82 -14.78
C ASN A 321 -5.40 -3.99 -15.72
N THR A 322 -5.49 -4.85 -16.73
CA THR A 322 -4.42 -5.01 -17.74
C THR A 322 -4.20 -3.72 -18.53
N THR A 323 -5.28 -3.03 -18.88
CA THR A 323 -5.25 -1.72 -19.54
C THR A 323 -4.62 -0.65 -18.64
N LEU A 324 -5.04 -0.56 -17.37
CA LEU A 324 -4.48 0.40 -16.40
C LEU A 324 -2.97 0.19 -16.18
N HIS A 325 -2.51 -1.05 -16.02
CA HIS A 325 -1.07 -1.35 -15.93
C HIS A 325 -0.33 -1.08 -17.25
N GLY A 326 -1.01 -1.14 -18.39
CA GLY A 326 -0.45 -0.71 -19.68
C GLY A 326 -0.21 0.79 -19.71
N ILE A 327 -1.19 1.58 -19.23
CA ILE A 327 -1.10 3.04 -19.10
C ILE A 327 0.03 3.43 -18.15
N GLU A 328 0.11 2.83 -16.96
CA GLU A 328 1.19 3.06 -15.98
C GLU A 328 2.59 2.84 -16.61
N ARG A 329 2.79 1.70 -17.28
CA ARG A 329 4.07 1.38 -17.94
C ARG A 329 4.43 2.39 -19.03
N LEU A 330 3.45 2.92 -19.73
CA LEU A 330 3.66 3.88 -20.81
C LEU A 330 3.90 5.29 -20.26
N SER A 331 3.21 5.67 -19.18
CA SER A 331 3.50 6.88 -18.40
C SER A 331 4.95 6.87 -17.90
N ALA A 332 5.40 5.78 -17.28
CA ALA A 332 6.77 5.66 -16.78
C ALA A 332 7.85 5.77 -17.88
N ARG A 333 7.52 5.39 -19.13
CA ARG A 333 8.44 5.48 -20.28
C ARG A 333 8.40 6.83 -20.99
N SER A 334 7.23 7.45 -21.07
CA SER A 334 7.05 8.76 -21.71
C SER A 334 7.43 9.93 -20.80
N GLY A 335 7.38 9.74 -19.48
CA GLY A 335 7.54 10.81 -18.51
C GLY A 335 6.29 11.68 -18.35
N GLN A 336 5.20 11.35 -19.07
CA GLN A 336 3.89 12.02 -18.95
C GLN A 336 3.07 11.42 -17.81
N GLY A 337 2.12 12.18 -17.27
CA GLY A 337 1.14 11.70 -16.27
C GLY A 337 0.25 10.57 -16.82
N GLU A 338 -0.24 9.69 -15.95
CA GLU A 338 -1.07 8.56 -16.34
C GLU A 338 -2.39 9.03 -16.96
N ALA A 339 -2.97 10.12 -16.45
CA ALA A 339 -4.19 10.73 -16.98
C ALA A 339 -3.99 11.26 -18.41
N ALA A 340 -2.83 11.86 -18.70
CA ALA A 340 -2.49 12.32 -20.05
C ALA A 340 -2.36 11.14 -21.03
N VAL A 341 -1.73 10.05 -20.60
CA VAL A 341 -1.63 8.81 -21.39
C VAL A 341 -3.01 8.19 -21.64
N ALA A 342 -3.88 8.18 -20.62
CA ALA A 342 -5.25 7.70 -20.73
C ALA A 342 -6.08 8.52 -21.72
N GLN A 343 -5.94 9.85 -21.71
CA GLN A 343 -6.61 10.74 -22.66
C GLN A 343 -6.15 10.49 -24.09
N ALA A 344 -4.85 10.36 -24.32
CA ALA A 344 -4.31 10.05 -25.65
C ALA A 344 -4.79 8.69 -26.16
N LEU A 345 -4.82 7.68 -25.28
CA LEU A 345 -5.36 6.35 -25.59
C LEU A 345 -6.85 6.41 -25.94
N LEU A 346 -7.65 7.10 -25.13
CA LEU A 346 -9.09 7.26 -25.36
C LEU A 346 -9.37 7.97 -26.68
N ALA A 347 -8.63 9.03 -27.01
CA ALA A 347 -8.78 9.77 -28.26
C ALA A 347 -8.58 8.84 -29.47
N LEU A 348 -7.54 8.01 -29.45
CA LEU A 348 -7.26 7.04 -30.52
C LEU A 348 -8.32 5.93 -30.60
N MET A 349 -8.79 5.42 -29.45
CA MET A 349 -9.86 4.42 -29.42
C MET A 349 -11.19 4.96 -29.95
N SER A 350 -11.52 6.22 -29.66
CA SER A 350 -12.81 6.82 -30.03
C SER A 350 -12.99 7.01 -31.54
N GLY A 351 -11.90 7.12 -32.30
CA GLY A 351 -11.92 7.29 -33.75
C GLY A 351 -11.78 5.99 -34.54
N ALA A 352 -11.68 4.84 -33.87
CA ALA A 352 -11.35 3.56 -34.50
C ALA A 352 -12.48 2.52 -34.37
N PHE A 353 -12.58 1.64 -35.36
CA PHE A 353 -13.55 0.54 -35.40
C PHE A 353 -12.83 -0.82 -35.30
N GLY A 354 -13.58 -1.86 -34.91
CA GLY A 354 -13.03 -3.21 -34.75
C GLY A 354 -11.95 -3.27 -33.67
N ASP A 355 -10.82 -3.91 -33.97
CA ASP A 355 -9.70 -4.06 -33.02
C ASP A 355 -9.16 -2.72 -32.52
N GLY A 356 -9.25 -1.66 -33.32
CA GLY A 356 -8.80 -0.32 -32.92
C GLY A 356 -9.66 0.32 -31.81
N ALA A 357 -10.85 -0.19 -31.54
CA ALA A 357 -11.66 0.25 -30.40
C ALA A 357 -11.18 -0.36 -29.05
N LEU A 358 -10.32 -1.38 -29.09
CA LEU A 358 -9.81 -2.09 -27.91
C LEU A 358 -8.52 -1.44 -27.40
N ALA A 359 -8.41 -1.23 -26.09
CA ALA A 359 -7.19 -0.69 -25.49
C ALA A 359 -5.96 -1.59 -25.73
N GLY A 360 -6.17 -2.91 -25.77
CA GLY A 360 -5.11 -3.88 -26.04
C GLY A 360 -4.41 -3.68 -27.39
N HIS A 361 -5.14 -3.22 -28.42
CA HIS A 361 -4.59 -2.94 -29.74
C HIS A 361 -3.52 -1.85 -29.70
N TRP A 362 -3.74 -0.79 -28.92
CA TRP A 362 -2.82 0.34 -28.79
C TRP A 362 -1.72 0.10 -27.76
N LEU A 363 -2.00 -0.64 -26.67
CA LEU A 363 -1.00 -0.87 -25.62
C LEU A 363 -0.02 -2.00 -25.98
N GLN A 364 -0.49 -3.03 -26.68
CA GLN A 364 0.24 -4.28 -26.90
C GLN A 364 0.27 -4.71 -28.38
N GLY A 365 -0.68 -4.24 -29.18
CA GLY A 365 -0.85 -4.63 -30.59
C GLY A 365 -0.23 -3.67 -31.60
N ALA A 366 -0.78 -3.71 -32.82
CA ALA A 366 -0.28 -2.98 -33.98
C ALA A 366 -0.41 -1.45 -33.86
N GLY A 367 -1.38 -0.95 -33.08
CA GLY A 367 -1.59 0.48 -32.83
C GLY A 367 -0.57 1.11 -31.86
N ARG A 368 0.42 0.35 -31.38
CA ARG A 368 1.35 0.85 -30.37
C ARG A 368 2.26 1.98 -30.85
N ALA A 369 2.77 1.88 -32.07
CA ALA A 369 3.66 2.88 -32.63
C ALA A 369 3.03 4.29 -32.71
N PRO A 370 1.80 4.47 -33.26
CA PRO A 370 1.16 5.78 -33.27
C PRO A 370 0.86 6.32 -31.87
N LEU A 371 0.50 5.47 -30.89
CA LEU A 371 0.34 5.91 -29.50
C LEU A 371 1.66 6.38 -28.88
N GLU A 372 2.75 5.64 -29.05
CA GLU A 372 4.08 6.02 -28.56
C GLU A 372 4.57 7.32 -29.20
N HIS A 373 4.27 7.54 -30.49
CA HIS A 373 4.58 8.78 -31.21
C HIS A 373 3.78 9.97 -30.66
N ALA A 374 2.47 9.80 -30.43
CA ALA A 374 1.61 10.83 -29.85
C ALA A 374 2.08 11.26 -28.45
N LEU A 375 2.73 10.35 -27.71
CA LEU A 375 3.28 10.61 -26.37
C LEU A 375 4.75 11.06 -26.38
N GLY A 376 5.37 11.22 -27.56
CA GLY A 376 6.75 11.71 -27.69
C GLY A 376 7.83 10.73 -27.20
N VAL A 377 7.54 9.43 -27.13
CA VAL A 377 8.52 8.41 -26.71
C VAL A 377 9.56 8.23 -27.82
N GLN A 378 10.79 8.76 -27.64
CA GLN A 378 11.83 8.70 -28.67
C GLN A 378 12.34 7.27 -28.94
N GLY A 379 12.27 6.85 -30.19
CA GLY A 379 12.17 5.44 -30.62
C GLY A 379 13.45 4.63 -30.82
N ARG A 380 14.61 5.02 -30.27
CA ARG A 380 15.87 4.30 -30.61
C ARG A 380 15.92 2.82 -30.19
N ALA A 381 15.25 2.44 -29.11
CA ALA A 381 15.17 1.04 -28.65
C ALA A 381 13.90 0.32 -29.11
N THR A 382 12.83 1.06 -29.42
CA THR A 382 11.54 0.51 -29.86
C THR A 382 11.57 0.10 -31.32
N ASP A 383 12.33 0.81 -32.16
CA ASP A 383 12.35 0.54 -33.60
C ASP A 383 12.98 -0.83 -33.89
N ALA A 384 14.07 -1.20 -33.21
CA ALA A 384 14.68 -2.53 -33.35
C ALA A 384 13.78 -3.66 -32.84
N LEU A 385 13.09 -3.45 -31.72
CA LEU A 385 12.14 -4.42 -31.14
C LEU A 385 10.86 -4.55 -31.97
N ASN A 386 10.36 -3.46 -32.55
CA ASN A 386 9.19 -3.44 -33.42
C ASN A 386 9.52 -4.02 -34.81
N LEU A 387 10.72 -3.78 -35.35
CA LEU A 387 11.25 -4.45 -36.54
C LEU A 387 11.37 -5.96 -36.30
N TRP A 388 11.89 -6.38 -35.15
CA TRP A 388 11.99 -7.80 -34.81
C TRP A 388 10.61 -8.45 -34.61
N ARG A 389 9.68 -7.80 -33.90
CA ARG A 389 8.31 -8.31 -33.71
C ARG A 389 7.50 -8.37 -35.02
N SER A 390 7.57 -7.33 -35.84
CA SER A 390 6.88 -7.30 -37.15
C SER A 390 7.44 -8.33 -38.12
N ALA A 391 8.76 -8.56 -38.11
CA ALA A 391 9.40 -9.64 -38.87
C ALA A 391 8.98 -11.03 -38.36
N VAL A 392 8.83 -11.20 -37.04
CA VAL A 392 8.37 -12.46 -36.44
C VAL A 392 6.88 -12.68 -36.70
N ASP A 393 6.02 -11.66 -36.70
CA ASP A 393 4.57 -11.80 -36.94
C ASP A 393 4.25 -12.27 -38.35
N GLY A 394 5.01 -11.82 -39.35
CA GLY A 394 4.93 -12.37 -40.72
C GLY A 394 5.57 -13.76 -40.87
N SER A 395 6.44 -14.17 -39.94
CA SER A 395 7.32 -15.34 -40.08
C SER A 395 7.14 -16.43 -39.02
N ARG A 396 6.07 -16.41 -38.20
CA ARG A 396 5.87 -17.39 -37.11
C ARG A 396 5.80 -18.83 -37.63
N VAL A 397 5.04 -19.04 -38.70
CA VAL A 397 4.88 -20.35 -39.36
C VAL A 397 6.19 -20.85 -39.97
N PRO A 398 6.90 -20.10 -40.84
CA PRO A 398 8.16 -20.58 -41.41
C PRO A 398 9.26 -20.74 -40.36
N LEU A 399 9.28 -19.94 -39.29
CA LEU A 399 10.26 -20.09 -38.21
C LEU A 399 10.00 -21.35 -37.37
N TYR A 400 8.74 -21.64 -37.07
CA TYR A 400 8.34 -22.89 -36.39
C TYR A 400 8.66 -24.12 -37.24
N LEU A 401 8.23 -24.12 -38.51
CA LEU A 401 8.53 -25.21 -39.44
C LEU A 401 10.02 -25.37 -39.69
N GLY A 402 10.77 -24.27 -39.78
CA GLY A 402 12.23 -24.27 -39.90
C GLY A 402 12.92 -24.85 -38.67
N ALA A 403 12.47 -24.49 -37.46
CA ALA A 403 13.00 -25.06 -36.22
C ALA A 403 12.73 -26.58 -36.13
N LEU A 404 11.54 -27.03 -36.54
CA LEU A 404 11.21 -28.45 -36.62
C LEU A 404 12.08 -29.18 -37.65
N LEU A 405 12.26 -28.59 -38.84
CA LEU A 405 13.06 -29.18 -39.91
C LEU A 405 14.53 -29.31 -39.49
N VAL A 406 15.14 -28.20 -39.04
CA VAL A 406 16.54 -28.17 -38.63
C VAL A 406 16.77 -29.06 -37.41
N GLY A 407 15.87 -29.03 -36.42
CA GLY A 407 15.94 -29.90 -35.26
C GLY A 407 15.84 -31.39 -35.62
N SER A 408 14.91 -31.74 -36.51
CA SER A 408 14.72 -33.13 -36.95
C SER A 408 15.91 -33.62 -37.76
N LEU A 409 16.39 -32.84 -38.72
CA LEU A 409 17.57 -33.19 -39.53
C LEU A 409 18.83 -33.28 -38.67
N GLY A 410 19.02 -32.34 -37.73
CA GLY A 410 20.17 -32.32 -36.83
C GLY A 410 20.19 -33.52 -35.88
N LEU A 411 19.04 -33.87 -35.29
CA LEU A 411 18.94 -35.02 -34.40
C LEU A 411 19.09 -36.34 -35.16
N LEU A 412 18.51 -36.45 -36.36
CA LEU A 412 18.66 -37.61 -37.24
C LEU A 412 20.12 -37.81 -37.66
N ALA A 413 20.79 -36.72 -38.06
CA ALA A 413 22.21 -36.74 -38.43
C ALA A 413 23.07 -37.15 -37.23
N TRP A 414 22.79 -36.64 -36.03
CA TRP A 414 23.52 -37.00 -34.81
C TRP A 414 23.35 -38.48 -34.43
N LEU A 415 22.12 -39.00 -34.48
CA LEU A 415 21.84 -40.41 -34.16
C LEU A 415 22.44 -41.39 -35.17
N THR A 416 22.52 -41.00 -36.44
CA THR A 416 23.06 -41.84 -37.52
C THR A 416 24.56 -41.63 -37.76
N ALA A 417 25.16 -40.55 -37.26
CA ALA A 417 26.60 -40.25 -37.39
C ALA A 417 27.54 -41.41 -37.06
N PRO A 418 27.38 -42.16 -35.94
CA PRO A 418 28.27 -43.30 -35.65
C PRO A 418 28.09 -44.47 -36.63
N LEU A 419 26.89 -44.65 -37.20
CA LEU A 419 26.63 -45.67 -38.22
C LEU A 419 27.28 -45.31 -39.56
N TRP A 420 27.24 -44.03 -39.93
CA TRP A 420 27.93 -43.51 -41.11
C TRP A 420 29.46 -43.52 -40.95
N ALA A 421 29.98 -43.19 -39.77
CA ALA A 421 31.41 -43.25 -39.47
C ALA A 421 31.95 -44.69 -39.54
N ALA A 422 31.22 -45.66 -38.99
CA ALA A 422 31.58 -47.08 -39.07
C ALA A 422 31.55 -47.64 -40.50
N GLN A 423 30.76 -47.05 -41.41
CA GLN A 423 30.80 -47.40 -42.83
C GLN A 423 32.03 -46.88 -43.56
N ALA A 424 32.60 -45.74 -43.14
CA ALA A 424 33.75 -45.14 -43.82
C ALA A 424 35.05 -45.94 -43.64
N GLU A 425 35.13 -46.81 -42.62
CA GLU A 425 36.31 -47.61 -42.30
C GLU A 425 36.29 -49.04 -42.90
N GLY A 426 35.21 -49.45 -43.57
CA GLY A 426 35.06 -50.81 -44.12
C GLY A 426 34.53 -50.88 -45.56
N SER A 427 34.86 -51.94 -46.30
CA SER A 427 34.28 -52.22 -47.63
C SER A 427 32.86 -52.77 -47.46
N VAL A 428 31.88 -51.86 -47.36
CA VAL A 428 30.49 -52.20 -47.09
C VAL A 428 29.76 -52.64 -48.37
N GLY A 429 29.10 -53.80 -48.34
CA GLY A 429 28.26 -54.28 -49.44
C GLY A 429 26.96 -53.48 -49.60
N ALA A 430 26.40 -53.46 -50.81
CA ALA A 430 25.18 -52.69 -51.14
C ALA A 430 23.99 -52.97 -50.20
N SER A 431 23.91 -54.17 -49.61
CA SER A 431 22.88 -54.54 -48.63
C SER A 431 22.92 -53.75 -47.33
N ALA A 432 24.11 -53.35 -46.86
CA ALA A 432 24.26 -52.59 -45.62
C ALA A 432 23.97 -51.09 -45.81
N ILE A 433 24.14 -50.55 -47.02
CA ILE A 433 23.67 -49.19 -47.38
C ILE A 433 22.14 -49.16 -47.39
N VAL A 434 21.49 -50.18 -47.97
CA VAL A 434 20.02 -50.30 -47.97
C VAL A 434 19.49 -50.47 -46.54
N GLY A 435 20.15 -51.28 -45.71
CA GLY A 435 19.80 -51.43 -44.29
C GLY A 435 19.90 -50.12 -43.51
N LEU A 436 20.97 -49.34 -43.74
CA LEU A 436 21.14 -48.04 -43.09
C LEU A 436 20.09 -47.02 -43.54
N ALA A 437 19.78 -46.98 -44.84
CA ALA A 437 18.72 -46.11 -45.37
C ALA A 437 17.35 -46.46 -44.76
N LEU A 438 17.06 -47.76 -44.60
CA LEU A 438 15.83 -48.24 -43.95
C LEU A 438 15.76 -47.81 -42.48
N VAL A 439 16.85 -47.98 -41.72
CA VAL A 439 16.92 -47.56 -40.31
C VAL A 439 16.74 -46.05 -40.18
N THR A 440 17.39 -45.29 -41.06
CA THR A 440 17.27 -43.82 -41.07
C THR A 440 15.83 -43.39 -41.38
N ALA A 441 15.18 -44.02 -42.36
CA ALA A 441 13.78 -43.77 -42.68
C ALA A 441 12.83 -44.13 -41.52
N LEU A 442 13.09 -45.24 -40.83
CA LEU A 442 12.29 -45.68 -39.67
C LEU A 442 12.46 -44.74 -38.47
N LEU A 443 13.66 -44.16 -38.29
CA LEU A 443 13.96 -43.19 -37.24
C LEU A 443 13.38 -41.81 -37.48
N CYS A 444 13.00 -41.44 -38.71
CA CYS A 444 12.42 -40.13 -39.00
C CYS A 444 11.16 -39.83 -38.16
N LEU A 445 10.29 -40.83 -37.97
CA LEU A 445 9.05 -40.68 -37.19
C LEU A 445 9.30 -40.43 -35.69
N PRO A 446 10.06 -41.26 -34.95
CA PRO A 446 10.32 -40.98 -33.54
C PRO A 446 11.17 -39.73 -33.33
N VAL A 447 12.09 -39.41 -34.25
CA VAL A 447 12.90 -38.19 -34.18
C VAL A 447 12.04 -36.93 -34.32
N SER A 448 11.08 -36.91 -35.25
CA SER A 448 10.20 -35.75 -35.41
C SER A 448 9.31 -35.54 -34.18
N GLU A 449 8.77 -36.60 -33.58
CA GLU A 449 7.99 -36.54 -32.33
C GLU A 449 8.80 -35.95 -31.17
N ILE A 450 10.05 -36.38 -30.99
CA ILE A 450 10.94 -35.82 -29.95
C ILE A 450 11.16 -34.33 -30.16
N VAL A 451 11.47 -33.93 -31.40
CA VAL A 451 11.73 -32.51 -31.72
C VAL A 451 10.48 -31.67 -31.53
N VAL A 452 9.31 -32.15 -31.97
CA VAL A 452 8.02 -31.50 -31.73
C VAL A 452 7.76 -31.32 -30.24
N ALA A 453 7.98 -32.36 -29.43
CA ALA A 453 7.79 -32.29 -27.99
C ALA A 453 8.73 -31.27 -27.31
N VAL A 454 10.01 -31.25 -27.69
CA VAL A 454 10.99 -30.29 -27.15
C VAL A 454 10.66 -28.86 -27.57
N VAL A 455 10.36 -28.63 -28.84
CA VAL A 455 10.01 -27.29 -29.35
C VAL A 455 8.73 -26.80 -28.68
N ASN A 456 7.68 -27.62 -28.60
CA ASN A 456 6.43 -27.25 -27.93
C ASN A 456 6.62 -26.98 -26.44
N ARG A 457 7.48 -27.75 -25.76
CA ARG A 457 7.82 -27.49 -24.35
C ARG A 457 8.56 -26.17 -24.16
N LEU A 458 9.55 -25.89 -25.00
CA LEU A 458 10.28 -24.62 -24.96
C LEU A 458 9.33 -23.45 -25.19
N ILE A 459 8.42 -23.56 -26.16
CA ILE A 459 7.39 -22.55 -26.41
C ILE A 459 6.49 -22.39 -25.17
N GLY A 460 6.00 -23.50 -24.61
CA GLY A 460 5.11 -23.50 -23.45
C GLY A 460 5.72 -22.92 -22.18
N GLU A 461 7.02 -23.15 -21.93
CA GLU A 461 7.73 -22.61 -20.76
C GLU A 461 8.23 -21.17 -20.99
N SER A 462 8.47 -20.76 -22.25
CA SER A 462 9.03 -19.45 -22.57
C SER A 462 7.97 -18.36 -22.77
N LEU A 463 6.76 -18.73 -23.22
CA LEU A 463 5.68 -17.78 -23.45
C LEU A 463 4.85 -17.60 -22.18
N ARG A 464 4.68 -16.34 -21.76
CA ARG A 464 3.73 -16.01 -20.70
C ARG A 464 2.31 -16.08 -21.28
N PRO A 465 1.38 -16.80 -20.65
CA PRO A 465 -0.02 -16.77 -21.05
C PRO A 465 -0.54 -15.33 -21.03
N THR A 466 -1.06 -14.86 -22.16
CA THR A 466 -1.79 -13.59 -22.23
C THR A 466 -3.26 -13.87 -21.99
N TYR A 467 -3.83 -13.20 -20.99
CA TYR A 467 -5.28 -13.20 -20.77
C TYR A 467 -5.97 -12.58 -21.98
N MET A 468 -6.97 -13.28 -22.51
CA MET A 468 -7.82 -12.71 -23.55
C MET A 468 -8.74 -11.66 -22.93
N PRO A 469 -8.86 -10.47 -23.54
CA PRO A 469 -9.83 -9.46 -23.13
C PRO A 469 -11.23 -10.06 -23.08
N ARG A 470 -11.98 -9.74 -22.03
CA ARG A 470 -13.32 -10.26 -21.80
C ARG A 470 -14.26 -9.15 -21.35
N TYR A 471 -15.51 -9.22 -21.81
CA TYR A 471 -16.61 -8.38 -21.32
C TYR A 471 -17.24 -8.96 -20.06
N LEU A 472 -17.68 -8.11 -19.14
CA LEU A 472 -18.27 -8.52 -17.87
C LEU A 472 -19.65 -9.20 -18.03
N LEU A 473 -20.48 -8.69 -18.97
CA LEU A 473 -21.84 -9.16 -19.29
C LEU A 473 -22.65 -9.69 -18.06
N PRO A 474 -22.89 -8.86 -17.03
CA PRO A 474 -23.49 -9.31 -15.77
C PRO A 474 -24.93 -9.81 -15.92
N THR A 475 -25.67 -9.29 -16.91
CA THR A 475 -27.06 -9.69 -17.22
C THR A 475 -27.14 -10.83 -18.23
N GLY A 476 -26.02 -11.49 -18.55
CA GLY A 476 -25.91 -12.50 -19.59
C GLY A 476 -25.64 -11.91 -20.99
N ILE A 477 -25.64 -12.79 -22.01
CA ILE A 477 -25.28 -12.44 -23.38
C ILE A 477 -26.47 -11.75 -24.08
N PRO A 478 -26.35 -10.47 -24.50
CA PRO A 478 -27.41 -9.77 -25.19
C PRO A 478 -27.63 -10.30 -26.60
N ALA A 479 -28.79 -10.01 -27.19
CA ALA A 479 -29.14 -10.45 -28.55
C ALA A 479 -28.12 -10.02 -29.61
N SER A 480 -27.51 -8.83 -29.44
CA SER A 480 -26.46 -8.29 -30.32
C SER A 480 -25.12 -9.02 -30.23
N ALA A 481 -24.88 -9.78 -29.16
CA ALA A 481 -23.63 -10.52 -28.91
C ALA A 481 -23.84 -12.05 -28.96
N ARG A 482 -24.95 -12.52 -29.55
CA ARG A 482 -25.21 -13.96 -29.72
C ARG A 482 -24.14 -14.57 -30.61
N VAL A 483 -23.46 -15.55 -30.06
CA VAL A 483 -22.42 -16.33 -30.73
C VAL A 483 -22.74 -17.81 -30.63
N VAL A 484 -22.50 -18.54 -31.71
CA VAL A 484 -22.52 -20.01 -31.70
C VAL A 484 -21.14 -20.47 -31.28
N VAL A 485 -21.05 -21.18 -30.16
CA VAL A 485 -19.81 -21.81 -29.72
C VAL A 485 -19.77 -23.22 -30.30
N ALA A 486 -18.93 -23.46 -31.30
CA ALA A 486 -18.67 -24.80 -31.81
C ALA A 486 -17.55 -25.43 -30.97
N ILE A 487 -17.89 -26.44 -30.15
CA ILE A 487 -16.92 -27.21 -29.38
C ILE A 487 -16.62 -28.49 -30.18
N PRO A 488 -15.42 -28.65 -30.77
CA PRO A 488 -15.06 -29.89 -31.43
C PRO A 488 -14.91 -31.00 -30.38
N ALA A 489 -15.67 -32.08 -30.54
CA ALA A 489 -15.62 -33.26 -29.67
C ALA A 489 -15.41 -34.53 -30.49
N LEU A 490 -14.56 -35.44 -29.98
CA LEU A 490 -14.37 -36.77 -30.55
C LEU A 490 -15.50 -37.69 -30.08
N LEU A 491 -16.34 -38.15 -31.01
CA LEU A 491 -17.47 -39.04 -30.72
C LEU A 491 -16.97 -40.50 -30.69
N GLY A 492 -16.46 -40.93 -29.52
CA GLY A 492 -15.87 -42.27 -29.35
C GLY A 492 -16.86 -43.37 -28.93
N SER A 493 -18.00 -43.03 -28.33
CA SER A 493 -19.02 -43.99 -27.91
C SER A 493 -20.39 -43.33 -27.75
N THR A 494 -21.47 -44.11 -27.87
CA THR A 494 -22.85 -43.63 -27.68
C THR A 494 -23.06 -42.99 -26.30
N GLY A 495 -22.48 -43.57 -25.24
CA GLY A 495 -22.54 -42.96 -23.90
C GLY A 495 -21.78 -41.65 -23.73
N THR A 496 -20.85 -41.32 -24.64
CA THR A 496 -20.19 -39.99 -24.68
C THR A 496 -21.09 -38.97 -25.37
N ILE A 497 -21.86 -39.40 -26.37
CA ILE A 497 -22.84 -38.57 -27.09
C ILE A 497 -23.95 -38.11 -26.15
N ASP A 498 -24.49 -39.03 -25.34
CA ASP A 498 -25.57 -38.73 -24.37
C ASP A 498 -25.15 -37.77 -23.24
N ARG A 499 -23.84 -37.55 -23.03
CA ARG A 499 -23.32 -36.59 -22.04
C ARG A 499 -22.99 -35.22 -22.64
N LEU A 500 -22.95 -35.12 -23.97
CA LEU A 500 -22.65 -33.88 -24.70
C LEU A 500 -23.91 -33.08 -25.07
N VAL A 501 -25.07 -33.76 -25.13
CA VAL A 501 -26.41 -33.18 -25.28
C VAL A 501 -26.98 -32.90 -23.88
#